data_AF-A0A5P2G8H5-F1
#
_entry.id   AF-A0A5P2G8H5-F1
#
_cell.length_a   1.000
_cell.length_b   1.000
_cell.length_c   1.000
_cell.angle_alpha   90.00
_cell.angle_beta   90.00
_cell.angle_gamma   90.00
#
_symmetry.space_group_name_H-M   'P 1'
#
loop_
_entity.id
_entity.type
_entity.pdbx_description
1 polymer ?
#
loop_
_entity_poly.entity_id
_entity_poly.type
_entity_poly.pdbx_seq_one_letter_code
_entity_poly.pdbx_strand_id
1 'polypeptide(L)'
;MKKKNILLGVLFSVITASSFAQRGDHGDQRREPPRQEQKGQQEHFYYIPEYNAYYDAIKKLFFYEKGNKWKSTKQPKRFAKNFDINKVDKRAVQNVQNENKPYLNNQQDKNNFRGR
;
A
#
# COMPACT_ATOMS: atom_id res chain seq x y z
N MET A 1 -45.19 -50.29 -12.73
CA MET A 1 -43.90 -50.35 -12.01
C MET A 1 -42.94 -49.28 -12.56
N LYS A 2 -42.28 -48.56 -11.64
CA LYS A 2 -41.01 -47.79 -11.73
C LYS A 2 -40.89 -46.58 -12.71
N LYS A 3 -40.82 -45.39 -12.09
CA LYS A 3 -40.22 -44.12 -12.61
C LYS A 3 -38.73 -44.29 -12.86
N LYS A 4 -38.15 -43.57 -13.84
CA LYS A 4 -36.80 -42.94 -13.75
C LYS A 4 -36.68 -41.74 -14.69
N ASN A 5 -36.35 -40.58 -14.13
CA ASN A 5 -35.89 -39.38 -14.82
C ASN A 5 -34.39 -39.51 -15.08
N ILE A 6 -33.90 -39.07 -16.24
CA ILE A 6 -32.45 -38.99 -16.49
C ILE A 6 -32.09 -37.58 -17.00
N LEU A 7 -31.07 -37.06 -16.31
CA LEU A 7 -30.48 -35.74 -16.29
C LEU A 7 -29.54 -35.54 -17.50
N LEU A 8 -29.55 -34.37 -18.13
CA LEU A 8 -28.65 -34.01 -19.23
C LEU A 8 -27.39 -33.34 -18.67
N GLY A 9 -26.24 -34.00 -18.77
CA GLY A 9 -24.93 -33.49 -18.36
C GLY A 9 -24.15 -32.91 -19.53
N VAL A 10 -23.57 -31.71 -19.33
CA VAL A 10 -22.74 -31.00 -20.30
C VAL A 10 -21.32 -31.56 -20.30
N LEU A 11 -20.82 -31.95 -21.48
CA LEU A 11 -19.44 -32.40 -21.71
C LEU A 11 -18.49 -31.20 -21.87
N PHE A 12 -17.39 -31.18 -21.11
CA PHE A 12 -16.19 -30.39 -21.45
C PHE A 12 -15.02 -31.35 -21.63
N SER A 13 -14.57 -31.50 -22.88
CA SER A 13 -13.40 -32.27 -23.27
C SER A 13 -12.12 -31.45 -23.01
N VAL A 14 -11.27 -31.93 -22.11
CA VAL A 14 -9.92 -31.39 -21.90
C VAL A 14 -8.96 -32.16 -22.79
N ILE A 15 -8.48 -31.52 -23.87
CA ILE A 15 -7.39 -32.03 -24.70
C ILE A 15 -6.08 -31.72 -23.97
N THR A 16 -5.38 -32.75 -23.51
CA THR A 16 -4.01 -32.63 -22.98
C THR A 16 -3.03 -32.98 -24.09
N ALA A 17 -2.39 -31.97 -24.69
CA ALA A 17 -1.24 -32.17 -25.56
C ALA A 17 0.03 -32.15 -24.71
N SER A 18 0.67 -33.31 -24.54
CA SER A 18 1.98 -33.43 -23.91
C SER A 18 3.09 -33.33 -24.96
N SER A 19 3.82 -32.22 -24.96
CA SER A 19 5.07 -32.06 -25.72
C SER A 19 6.24 -32.10 -24.74
N PHE A 20 7.03 -33.17 -24.77
CA PHE A 20 8.32 -33.24 -24.07
C PHE A 20 9.42 -33.55 -25.07
N ALA A 21 10.30 -32.56 -25.29
CA ALA A 21 11.76 -32.71 -25.26
C ALA A 21 12.40 -31.52 -25.97
N GLN A 22 13.08 -30.64 -25.23
CA GLN A 22 14.38 -30.11 -25.67
C GLN A 22 15.31 -29.99 -24.46
N ARG A 23 16.39 -30.76 -24.54
CA ARG A 23 17.61 -30.65 -23.76
C ARG A 23 18.28 -29.34 -24.13
N GLY A 24 18.61 -28.51 -23.14
CA GLY A 24 19.28 -27.23 -23.31
C GLY A 24 19.84 -26.79 -21.97
N ASP A 25 20.99 -27.35 -21.62
CA ASP A 25 21.89 -26.82 -20.61
C ASP A 25 22.34 -25.43 -21.09
N HIS A 26 21.82 -24.35 -20.48
CA HIS A 26 22.41 -23.01 -20.47
C HIS A 26 21.84 -22.31 -19.23
N GLY A 27 22.73 -22.00 -18.28
CA GLY A 27 22.39 -21.26 -17.08
C GLY A 27 21.78 -19.91 -17.45
N ASP A 28 20.50 -19.75 -17.15
CA ASP A 28 19.87 -18.43 -17.14
C ASP A 28 19.28 -18.25 -15.75
N GLN A 29 19.99 -17.44 -14.95
CA GLN A 29 19.45 -16.87 -13.74
C GLN A 29 18.10 -16.27 -14.11
N ARG A 30 17.00 -16.88 -13.65
CA ARG A 30 15.71 -16.20 -13.57
C ARG A 30 15.93 -14.99 -12.67
N ARG A 31 16.31 -13.88 -13.29
CA ARG A 31 16.24 -12.56 -12.71
C ARG A 31 14.77 -12.39 -12.38
N GLU A 32 14.42 -12.49 -11.11
CA GLU A 32 13.19 -11.89 -10.63
C GLU A 32 13.11 -10.50 -11.28
N PRO A 33 11.95 -10.09 -11.84
CA PRO A 33 11.83 -8.73 -12.32
C PRO A 33 12.28 -7.83 -11.16
N PRO A 34 13.21 -6.88 -11.37
CA PRO A 34 13.68 -6.04 -10.29
C PRO A 34 12.43 -5.47 -9.64
N ARG A 35 12.22 -5.80 -8.35
CA ARG A 35 11.22 -5.14 -7.52
C ARG A 35 11.46 -3.66 -7.79
N GLN A 36 10.54 -3.01 -8.50
CA GLN A 36 10.68 -1.60 -8.81
C GLN A 36 10.80 -0.92 -7.45
N GLU A 37 12.03 -0.56 -7.06
CA GLU A 37 12.26 0.31 -5.92
C GLU A 37 11.45 1.55 -6.27
N GLN A 38 10.33 1.75 -5.57
CA GLN A 38 9.54 2.96 -5.67
C GLN A 38 10.34 4.10 -5.03
N LYS A 39 11.47 4.43 -5.63
CA LYS A 39 12.52 5.32 -5.14
C LYS A 39 12.12 6.80 -5.22
N GLY A 40 10.83 7.11 -5.23
CA GLY A 40 10.32 8.44 -5.60
C GLY A 40 9.18 9.01 -4.78
N GLN A 41 8.49 8.21 -3.94
CA GLN A 41 7.34 8.72 -3.15
C GLN A 41 7.57 8.75 -1.64
N GLN A 42 8.70 8.21 -1.17
CA GLN A 42 8.95 7.98 0.25
C GLN A 42 9.40 9.24 1.01
N GLU A 43 10.06 10.20 0.34
CA GLU A 43 10.82 11.23 1.08
C GLU A 43 10.06 12.54 1.40
N HIS A 44 8.83 12.70 0.93
CA HIS A 44 8.10 13.96 1.10
C HIS A 44 6.97 13.92 2.13
N PHE A 45 6.70 12.74 2.70
CA PHE A 45 5.68 12.59 3.74
C PHE A 45 6.31 12.57 5.13
N TYR A 46 5.75 13.36 6.04
CA TYR A 46 6.17 13.44 7.42
C TYR A 46 5.02 13.06 8.35
N TYR A 47 5.23 12.08 9.23
CA TYR A 47 4.31 11.75 10.32
C TYR A 47 4.52 12.70 11.50
N ILE A 48 3.43 13.25 12.02
CA ILE A 48 3.37 14.17 13.15
C ILE A 48 2.59 13.48 14.28
N PRO A 49 3.28 12.96 15.30
CA PRO A 49 2.71 12.08 16.32
C PRO A 49 1.73 12.81 17.25
N GLU A 50 2.05 14.03 17.67
CA GLU A 50 1.22 14.87 18.56
C GLU A 50 -0.22 14.99 18.05
N TYR A 51 -0.39 15.09 16.73
CA TYR A 51 -1.69 15.27 16.09
C TYR A 51 -2.23 14.00 15.42
N ASN A 52 -1.50 12.89 15.44
CA ASN A 52 -1.75 11.73 14.59
C ASN A 52 -2.04 12.15 13.13
N ALA A 53 -1.11 12.89 12.53
CA ALA A 53 -1.30 13.50 11.22
C ALA A 53 -0.10 13.25 10.32
N TYR A 54 -0.31 13.44 9.02
CA TYR A 54 0.74 13.40 8.01
C TYR A 54 0.83 14.74 7.31
N TYR A 55 2.03 15.13 6.91
CA TYR A 55 2.28 16.31 6.10
C TYR A 55 2.95 15.90 4.79
N ASP A 56 2.36 16.31 3.68
CA ASP A 56 2.94 16.24 2.35
C ASP A 56 3.70 17.53 2.06
N ALA A 57 5.03 17.46 2.01
CA ALA A 57 5.89 18.62 1.79
C ALA A 57 5.81 19.16 0.36
N ILE A 58 5.42 18.35 -0.62
CA ILE A 58 5.27 18.77 -2.02
C ILE A 58 3.95 19.55 -2.17
N LYS A 59 2.83 18.97 -1.74
CA LYS A 59 1.50 19.57 -1.88
C LYS A 59 1.16 20.56 -0.76
N LYS A 60 1.99 20.64 0.27
CA LYS A 60 1.78 21.43 1.49
C LYS A 60 0.41 21.14 2.11
N LEU A 61 0.10 19.85 2.25
CA LEU A 61 -1.20 19.35 2.67
C LEU A 61 -1.06 18.46 3.91
N PHE A 62 -1.94 18.65 4.87
CA PHE A 62 -2.05 17.79 6.04
C PHE A 62 -3.10 16.73 5.82
N PHE A 63 -2.83 15.50 6.25
CA PHE A 63 -3.79 14.41 6.34
C PHE A 63 -4.00 14.07 7.82
N TYR A 64 -5.24 13.98 8.27
CA TYR A 64 -5.55 13.71 9.67
C TYR A 64 -6.87 12.98 9.80
N GLU A 65 -7.03 12.27 10.91
CA GLU A 65 -8.25 11.54 11.21
C GLU A 65 -9.31 12.46 11.84
N LYS A 66 -10.55 12.40 11.34
CA LYS A 66 -11.74 13.04 11.90
C LYS A 66 -12.93 12.09 11.79
N GLY A 67 -13.37 11.54 12.92
CA GLY A 67 -14.52 10.62 12.98
C GLY A 67 -14.30 9.37 12.13
N ASN A 68 -13.19 8.67 12.34
CA ASN A 68 -12.78 7.45 11.62
C ASN A 68 -12.57 7.64 10.10
N LYS A 69 -12.50 8.89 9.64
CA LYS A 69 -12.23 9.23 8.23
C LYS A 69 -10.97 10.07 8.14
N TRP A 70 -10.09 9.70 7.23
CA TRP A 70 -8.94 10.53 6.87
C TRP A 70 -9.41 11.71 6.02
N LYS A 71 -9.01 12.90 6.43
CA LYS A 71 -9.31 14.18 5.77
C LYS A 71 -8.01 14.85 5.41
N SER A 72 -8.04 15.66 4.37
CA SER A 72 -6.91 16.48 3.98
C SER A 72 -7.24 17.98 3.98
N THR A 73 -6.27 18.82 4.33
CA THR A 73 -6.42 20.29 4.37
C THR A 73 -5.07 20.98 4.33
N LYS A 74 -5.02 22.23 3.84
CA LYS A 74 -3.83 23.08 3.98
C LYS A 74 -3.71 23.70 5.37
N GLN A 75 -4.83 23.90 6.06
CA GLN A 75 -4.90 24.59 7.35
C GLN A 75 -5.81 23.82 8.31
N PRO A 76 -5.28 22.86 9.08
CA PRO A 76 -6.05 22.10 10.04
C PRO A 76 -6.38 22.96 11.27
N LYS A 77 -7.66 23.34 11.42
CA LYS A 77 -8.15 24.13 12.57
C LYS A 77 -7.90 23.49 13.95
N ARG A 78 -7.62 22.19 13.97
CA ARG A 78 -7.35 21.41 15.19
C ARG A 78 -5.89 21.50 15.68
N PHE A 79 -4.99 22.07 14.86
CA PHE A 79 -3.61 22.28 15.28
C PHE A 79 -3.54 23.55 16.12
N ALA A 80 -2.53 23.66 16.97
CA ALA A 80 -2.30 24.88 17.75
C ALA A 80 -2.23 26.12 16.85
N LYS A 81 -2.70 27.28 17.35
CA LYS A 81 -2.74 28.53 16.58
C LYS A 81 -1.36 28.93 16.02
N ASN A 82 -0.30 28.58 16.74
CA ASN A 82 1.10 28.88 16.38
C ASN A 82 1.82 27.64 15.83
N PHE A 83 1.09 26.68 15.25
CA PHE A 83 1.67 25.48 14.68
C PHE A 83 2.65 25.85 13.56
N ASP A 84 3.88 25.36 13.71
CA ASP A 84 4.95 25.50 12.73
C ASP A 84 5.49 24.11 12.39
N ILE A 85 5.30 23.70 11.14
CA ILE A 85 5.75 22.40 10.64
C ILE A 85 7.26 22.20 10.77
N ASN A 86 8.04 23.28 10.89
CA ASN A 86 9.49 23.21 11.05
C ASN A 86 9.93 23.00 12.51
N LYS A 87 9.06 23.32 13.48
CA LYS A 87 9.36 23.24 14.92
C LYS A 87 8.71 22.04 15.62
N VAL A 88 7.73 21.41 14.98
CA VAL A 88 7.08 20.21 15.51
C VAL A 88 7.96 18.98 15.30
N ASP A 89 7.92 18.06 16.26
CA ASP A 89 8.53 16.74 16.08
C ASP A 89 7.81 16.00 14.94
N LYS A 90 8.61 15.44 14.02
CA LYS A 90 8.11 14.79 12.81
C LYS A 90 9.10 13.76 12.30
N ARG A 91 8.59 12.73 11.63
CA ARG A 91 9.42 11.66 11.05
C ARG A 91 9.06 11.41 9.60
N ALA A 92 10.07 11.25 8.75
CA ALA A 92 9.85 10.83 7.37
C ALA A 92 9.17 9.45 7.33
N VAL A 93 8.14 9.32 6.50
CA VAL A 93 7.37 8.08 6.33
C VAL A 93 8.08 7.21 5.30
N GLN A 94 8.58 6.05 5.72
CA GLN A 94 9.40 5.20 4.85
C GLN A 94 8.57 4.34 3.90
N ASN A 95 7.32 4.02 4.24
CA ASN A 95 6.48 3.08 3.50
C ASN A 95 5.18 3.73 3.05
N VAL A 96 5.25 4.71 2.15
CA VAL A 96 4.04 5.25 1.51
C VAL A 96 3.63 4.27 0.40
N GLN A 97 2.54 3.54 0.64
CA GLN A 97 1.97 2.64 -0.37
C GLN A 97 1.34 3.45 -1.52
N ASN A 98 1.06 2.75 -2.62
CA ASN A 98 0.45 3.28 -3.84
C ASN A 98 -0.65 4.32 -3.56
N GLU A 99 -0.72 5.35 -4.43
CA GLU A 99 -1.69 6.46 -4.40
C GLU A 99 -1.43 7.57 -3.36
N ASN A 100 -0.22 7.72 -2.82
CA ASN A 100 0.12 8.83 -1.90
C ASN A 100 -0.79 8.89 -0.65
N LYS A 101 -1.14 7.72 -0.10
CA LYS A 101 -1.99 7.58 1.09
C LYS A 101 -1.11 7.18 2.28
N PRO A 102 -0.41 8.12 2.93
CA PRO A 102 0.56 7.81 3.97
C PRO A 102 -0.10 7.19 5.23
N TYR A 103 -1.39 7.43 5.41
CA TYR A 103 -2.17 6.96 6.54
C TYR A 103 -2.55 5.48 6.51
N LEU A 104 -2.30 4.76 5.42
CA LEU A 104 -2.57 3.32 5.36
C LEU A 104 -1.73 2.52 6.37
N ASN A 105 -0.55 3.03 6.74
CA ASN A 105 0.37 2.40 7.69
C ASN A 105 0.38 3.08 9.07
N ASN A 106 -0.71 3.76 9.44
CA ASN A 106 -0.75 4.59 10.66
C ASN A 106 -0.38 3.87 11.96
N GLN A 107 -0.79 2.61 12.11
CA GLN A 107 -0.42 1.84 13.29
C GLN A 107 1.08 1.55 13.35
N GLN A 108 1.69 1.24 12.21
CA GLN A 108 3.14 1.03 12.14
C GLN A 108 3.90 2.32 12.43
N ASP A 109 3.48 3.45 11.88
CA ASP A 109 4.12 4.75 12.12
C ASP A 109 4.04 5.17 13.59
N LYS A 110 2.88 4.92 14.24
CA LYS A 110 2.70 5.11 15.69
C LYS A 110 3.67 4.28 16.50
N ASN A 111 3.80 3.00 16.17
CA ASN A 111 4.69 2.07 16.89
C ASN A 111 6.15 2.45 16.70
N ASN A 112 6.54 2.79 15.47
CA ASN A 112 7.89 3.24 15.14
C ASN A 112 8.28 4.51 15.90
N PHE A 113 7.32 5.40 16.18
CA PHE A 113 7.56 6.62 16.94
C PHE A 113 7.66 6.35 18.46
N ARG A 114 6.81 5.47 19.00
CA ARG A 114 6.75 5.14 20.45
C ARG A 114 7.96 4.37 20.99
N GLY A 115 8.70 3.64 20.16
CA GLY A 115 9.84 2.84 20.58
C GLY A 115 11.14 3.62 20.84
N ARG A 116 11.06 4.85 21.38
CA ARG A 116 12.19 5.73 21.69
C ARG A 116 12.15 6.19 23.12
#